data_AF-A0AA40XYA7-F1
#
_entry.id   AF-A0AA40XYA7-F1
#
_cell.length_a   1.000
_cell.length_b   1.000
_cell.length_c   1.000
_cell.angle_alpha   90.00
_cell.angle_beta   90.00
_cell.angle_gamma   90.00
#
_symmetry.space_group_name_H-M   'P 1'
#
loop_
_entity.id
_entity.type
_entity.pdbx_description
1 polymer ?
#
loop_
_entity_poly.entity_id
_entity_poly.type
_entity_poly.pdbx_seq_one_letter_code
_entity_poly.pdbx_strand_id
1 'polypeptide(L)'
;MVEGGGTLRPTYIVPVDVLGLNPSASAKTAYDYVGDHNLRAMVESAAGSTGVITKIVGASVLTAMSDLLQHVTNYTGLRDQARLLMRIVFKDGSYVTVVVNLEYQNGQSEVGSERTAAGQLIPSDIQQVQGEWTDYNGENLGQMVTHLHGLGATMTSSGPSSGSVQAITCSGAGAAKTCHVQYMIR
;
A
#
# COMPACT_ATOMS: atom_id res chain seq x y z
N MET A 1 -11.11 19.29 -31.14
CA MET A 1 -9.72 18.81 -31.02
C MET A 1 -9.51 18.40 -29.58
N VAL A 2 -9.41 17.11 -29.32
CA VAL A 2 -9.04 16.59 -27.99
C VAL A 2 -7.59 16.14 -28.15
N GLU A 3 -6.67 16.90 -27.58
CA GLU A 3 -5.27 16.50 -27.47
C GLU A 3 -5.18 15.37 -26.45
N GLY A 4 -5.25 14.14 -26.95
CA GLY A 4 -5.00 12.92 -26.18
C GLY A 4 -3.51 12.76 -25.88
N GLY A 5 -2.99 13.64 -25.03
CA GLY A 5 -1.63 13.60 -24.49
C GLY A 5 -1.70 13.46 -22.98
N GLY A 6 -1.93 12.26 -22.47
CA GLY A 6 -1.93 12.00 -21.04
C GLY A 6 -2.46 10.61 -20.72
N THR A 7 -1.56 9.71 -20.34
CA THR A 7 -1.87 8.43 -19.73
C THR A 7 -2.62 8.66 -18.42
N LEU A 8 -3.94 8.84 -18.50
CA LEU A 8 -4.86 8.78 -17.36
C LEU A 8 -4.86 7.33 -16.86
N ARG A 9 -3.96 7.00 -15.94
CA ARG A 9 -4.07 5.79 -15.11
C ARG A 9 -4.85 6.16 -13.85
N PRO A 10 -6.19 6.06 -13.85
CA PRO A 10 -6.98 6.36 -12.67
C PRO A 10 -6.57 5.41 -11.53
N THR A 11 -6.29 6.01 -10.37
CA THR A 11 -6.13 5.24 -9.13
C THR A 11 -7.48 5.19 -8.43
N TYR A 12 -8.02 3.98 -8.27
CA TYR A 12 -9.27 3.75 -7.59
C TYR A 12 -9.02 3.57 -6.10
N ILE A 13 -9.72 4.33 -5.26
CA ILE A 13 -9.69 4.15 -3.81
C ILE A 13 -10.66 3.01 -3.48
N VAL A 14 -10.14 1.94 -2.88
CA VAL A 14 -10.89 0.72 -2.59
C VAL A 14 -10.80 0.43 -1.09
N PRO A 15 -11.86 0.71 -0.32
CA PRO A 15 -11.95 0.26 1.06
C PRO A 15 -11.83 -1.27 1.18
N VAL A 16 -11.11 -1.77 2.19
CA VAL A 16 -10.84 -3.22 2.36
C VAL A 16 -12.09 -4.08 2.54
N ASP A 17 -13.19 -3.49 3.04
CA ASP A 17 -14.50 -4.14 3.17
C ASP A 17 -15.16 -4.45 1.82
N VAL A 18 -14.81 -3.71 0.76
CA VAL A 18 -15.29 -3.96 -0.61
C VAL A 18 -14.69 -5.24 -1.20
N LEU A 19 -13.53 -5.68 -0.71
CA LEU A 19 -12.83 -6.88 -1.18
C LEU A 19 -13.51 -8.20 -0.77
N GLY A 20 -14.47 -8.17 0.16
CA GLY A 20 -15.19 -9.38 0.58
C GLY A 20 -14.32 -10.41 1.31
N LEU A 21 -13.23 -9.96 1.93
CA LEU A 21 -12.34 -10.80 2.73
C LEU A 21 -13.02 -11.26 4.03
N ASN A 22 -12.48 -12.31 4.65
CA ASN A 22 -12.96 -12.75 5.96
C ASN A 22 -12.79 -11.64 7.04
N PRO A 23 -13.56 -11.68 8.14
CA PRO A 23 -13.51 -10.65 9.18
C PRO A 23 -12.12 -10.44 9.79
N SER A 24 -11.35 -11.52 9.94
CA SER A 24 -10.00 -11.47 10.49
C SER A 24 -9.04 -10.73 9.56
N ALA A 25 -9.10 -10.96 8.25
CA ALA A 25 -8.27 -10.31 7.24
C ALA A 25 -8.68 -8.85 7.00
N SER A 26 -9.98 -8.55 7.02
CA SER A 26 -10.49 -7.16 6.88
C SER A 26 -10.25 -6.26 8.09
N ALA A 27 -9.84 -6.83 9.23
CA ALA A 27 -9.45 -6.09 10.43
C ALA A 27 -7.95 -5.73 10.46
N LYS A 28 -7.17 -6.22 9.50
CA LYS A 28 -5.72 -6.04 9.41
C LYS A 28 -5.35 -4.66 8.86
N THR A 29 -4.09 -4.29 9.02
CA THR A 29 -3.53 -3.01 8.53
C THR A 29 -2.51 -3.24 7.41
N ALA A 30 -2.02 -2.15 6.80
CA ALA A 30 -0.92 -2.23 5.86
C ALA A 30 0.39 -2.78 6.50
N TYR A 31 0.56 -2.65 7.82
CA TYR A 31 1.68 -3.28 8.52
C TYR A 31 1.58 -4.80 8.49
N ASP A 32 0.40 -5.34 8.80
CA ASP A 32 0.15 -6.78 8.71
C ASP A 32 0.31 -7.26 7.26
N TYR A 33 -0.16 -6.47 6.28
CA TYR A 33 -0.07 -6.80 4.86
C TYR A 33 1.38 -6.99 4.40
N VAL A 34 2.28 -6.13 4.88
CA VAL A 34 3.72 -6.22 4.57
C VAL A 34 4.34 -7.49 5.15
N GLY A 35 3.97 -7.85 6.39
CA GLY A 35 4.56 -8.99 7.10
C GLY A 35 3.93 -10.35 6.79
N ASP A 36 2.68 -10.39 6.31
CA ASP A 36 1.91 -11.62 6.11
C ASP A 36 1.65 -11.90 4.62
N HIS A 37 2.41 -12.86 4.08
CA HIS A 37 2.26 -13.30 2.69
C HIS A 37 0.88 -13.88 2.37
N ASN A 38 0.19 -14.50 3.34
CA ASN A 38 -1.16 -15.02 3.12
C ASN A 38 -2.16 -13.88 3.01
N LEU A 39 -2.04 -12.86 3.88
CA LEU A 39 -2.88 -11.67 3.79
C LEU A 39 -2.68 -10.94 2.46
N ARG A 40 -1.43 -10.77 2.04
CA ARG A 40 -1.10 -10.19 0.74
C ARG A 40 -1.76 -10.96 -0.41
N ALA A 41 -1.59 -12.28 -0.46
CA ALA A 41 -2.19 -13.12 -1.50
C ALA A 41 -3.73 -13.03 -1.51
N MET A 42 -4.36 -12.99 -0.33
CA MET A 42 -5.81 -12.83 -0.23
C MET A 42 -6.30 -11.49 -0.82
N VAL A 43 -5.63 -10.38 -0.46
CA VAL A 43 -5.97 -9.05 -0.97
C VAL A 43 -5.70 -8.92 -2.47
N GLU A 44 -4.54 -9.39 -2.95
CA GLU A 44 -4.17 -9.38 -4.37
C GLU A 44 -5.15 -10.19 -5.22
N SER A 45 -5.54 -11.38 -4.76
CA SER A 45 -6.54 -12.22 -5.42
C SER A 45 -7.93 -11.56 -5.41
N ALA A 46 -8.34 -10.99 -4.28
CA ALA A 46 -9.64 -10.33 -4.17
C ALA A 46 -9.73 -9.07 -5.06
N ALA A 47 -8.68 -8.24 -5.07
CA ALA A 47 -8.59 -7.04 -5.91
C ALA A 47 -8.62 -7.38 -7.41
N GLY A 48 -8.00 -8.50 -7.80
CA GLY A 48 -8.04 -9.02 -9.17
C GLY A 48 -9.37 -9.66 -9.59
N SER A 49 -10.28 -9.94 -8.65
CA SER A 49 -11.52 -10.62 -8.96
C SER A 49 -12.46 -9.76 -9.81
N THR A 50 -13.09 -10.36 -10.82
CA THR A 50 -14.01 -9.65 -11.72
C THR A 50 -15.17 -8.99 -10.99
N GLY A 51 -15.66 -9.59 -9.89
CA GLY A 51 -16.73 -9.03 -9.07
C GLY A 51 -16.31 -7.73 -8.39
N VAL A 52 -15.12 -7.69 -7.79
CA VAL A 52 -14.56 -6.49 -7.16
C VAL A 52 -14.25 -5.43 -8.21
N ILE A 53 -13.59 -5.79 -9.30
CA ILE A 53 -13.31 -4.88 -10.43
C ILE A 53 -14.62 -4.25 -10.92
N THR A 54 -15.63 -5.05 -11.27
CA THR A 54 -16.91 -4.55 -11.79
C THR A 54 -17.61 -3.60 -10.81
N LYS A 55 -17.54 -3.89 -9.50
CA LYS A 55 -18.12 -3.03 -8.45
C LYS A 55 -17.41 -1.68 -8.34
N ILE A 56 -16.10 -1.62 -8.60
CA ILE A 56 -15.28 -0.41 -8.47
C ILE A 56 -15.32 0.44 -9.74
N VAL A 57 -15.08 -0.16 -10.90
CA VAL A 57 -14.97 0.58 -12.18
C VAL A 57 -16.31 0.74 -12.89
N GLY A 58 -17.30 -0.08 -12.54
CA GLY A 58 -18.53 -0.22 -13.30
C GLY A 58 -18.36 -1.15 -14.51
N ALA A 59 -19.43 -1.86 -14.87
CA ALA A 59 -19.42 -2.83 -15.95
C ALA A 59 -19.08 -2.21 -17.32
N SER A 60 -19.52 -0.97 -17.57
CA SER A 60 -19.29 -0.25 -18.83
C SER A 60 -17.81 0.08 -19.07
N VAL A 61 -17.07 0.46 -18.03
CA VAL A 61 -15.63 0.74 -18.14
C VAL A 61 -14.86 -0.57 -18.35
N LEU A 62 -15.26 -1.63 -17.66
CA LEU A 62 -14.65 -2.94 -17.82
C LEU A 62 -14.82 -3.47 -19.25
N THR A 63 -16.02 -3.37 -19.84
CA THR A 63 -16.27 -3.74 -21.24
C THR A 63 -15.43 -2.90 -22.20
N ALA A 64 -15.36 -1.57 -22.02
CA ALA A 64 -14.55 -0.70 -22.86
C ALA A 64 -13.04 -1.05 -22.79
N MET A 65 -12.54 -1.43 -21.62
CA MET A 65 -11.16 -1.87 -21.44
C MET A 65 -10.90 -3.26 -22.06
N SER A 66 -11.85 -4.18 -21.95
CA SER A 66 -11.78 -5.49 -22.62
C SER A 66 -11.81 -5.37 -24.14
N ASP A 67 -12.66 -4.50 -24.68
CA ASP A 67 -12.73 -4.22 -26.13
C ASP A 67 -11.42 -3.62 -26.64
N LEU A 68 -10.83 -2.69 -25.88
CA LEU A 68 -9.50 -2.13 -26.13
C LEU A 68 -8.42 -3.22 -26.17
N LEU A 69 -8.40 -4.14 -25.22
CA LEU A 69 -7.44 -5.25 -25.19
C LEU A 69 -7.60 -6.19 -26.39
N GLN A 70 -8.82 -6.47 -26.82
CA GLN A 70 -9.10 -7.34 -27.98
C GLN A 70 -8.74 -6.68 -29.32
N HIS A 71 -8.86 -5.36 -29.43
CA HIS A 71 -8.59 -4.62 -30.68
C HIS A 71 -7.12 -4.17 -30.81
N VAL A 72 -6.35 -4.15 -29.73
CA VAL A 72 -4.95 -3.69 -29.72
C VAL A 72 -3.99 -4.88 -29.67
N THR A 73 -3.84 -5.58 -30.79
CA THR A 73 -2.87 -6.69 -30.90
C THR A 73 -1.42 -6.21 -31.14
N ASN A 74 -1.20 -4.96 -31.58
CA ASN A 74 0.10 -4.52 -32.11
C ASN A 74 0.75 -3.29 -31.43
N TYR A 75 0.11 -2.63 -30.44
CA TYR A 75 0.68 -1.43 -29.81
C TYR A 75 1.05 -1.71 -28.35
N THR A 76 2.32 -2.02 -28.11
CA THR A 76 2.89 -2.32 -26.78
C THR A 76 2.61 -1.23 -25.74
N GLY A 77 2.54 0.04 -26.15
CA GLY A 77 2.27 1.17 -25.26
C GLY A 77 0.85 1.22 -24.68
N LEU A 78 -0.15 0.66 -25.37
CA LEU A 78 -1.54 0.60 -24.91
C LEU A 78 -1.79 -0.59 -23.95
N ARG A 79 -1.00 -1.67 -24.08
CA ARG A 79 -1.05 -2.82 -23.15
C ARG A 79 -0.64 -2.43 -21.73
N ASP A 80 0.36 -1.57 -21.60
CA ASP A 80 0.73 -0.98 -20.31
C ASP A 80 -0.31 0.03 -19.78
N GLN A 81 -1.27 0.46 -20.60
CA GLN A 81 -2.36 1.34 -20.17
C GLN A 81 -3.58 0.56 -19.67
N ALA A 82 -3.69 -0.75 -19.94
CA ALA A 82 -4.80 -1.59 -19.52
C ALA A 82 -4.63 -2.19 -18.10
N ARG A 83 -3.85 -1.51 -17.24
CA ARG A 83 -3.67 -1.88 -15.82
C ARG A 83 -4.52 -0.98 -14.95
N LEU A 84 -5.25 -1.55 -14.00
CA LEU A 84 -5.98 -0.80 -12.99
C LEU A 84 -5.09 -0.61 -11.76
N LEU A 85 -4.99 0.62 -11.26
CA LEU A 85 -4.34 0.90 -9.99
C LEU A 85 -5.41 0.97 -8.90
N MET A 86 -5.40 0.03 -7.97
CA MET A 86 -6.31 -0.01 -6.85
C MET A 86 -5.56 0.32 -5.56
N ARG A 87 -5.84 1.48 -4.97
CA ARG A 87 -5.36 1.81 -3.62
C ARG A 87 -6.30 1.16 -2.61
N ILE A 88 -5.86 0.06 -2.03
CA ILE A 88 -6.58 -0.64 -0.98
C ILE A 88 -6.37 0.13 0.34
N VAL A 89 -7.45 0.64 0.93
CA VAL A 89 -7.44 1.38 2.20
C VAL A 89 -7.96 0.47 3.31
N PHE A 90 -7.12 0.22 4.30
CA PHE A 90 -7.43 -0.55 5.50
C PHE A 90 -8.21 0.30 6.52
N LYS A 91 -8.77 -0.35 7.54
CA LYS A 91 -9.66 0.31 8.52
C LYS A 91 -8.99 1.40 9.34
N ASP A 92 -7.70 1.30 9.58
CA ASP A 92 -6.89 2.31 10.27
C ASP A 92 -6.48 3.48 9.35
N GLY A 93 -6.89 3.44 8.07
CA GLY A 93 -6.56 4.44 7.05
C GLY A 93 -5.23 4.18 6.34
N SER A 94 -4.42 3.23 6.81
CA SER A 94 -3.23 2.79 6.08
C SER A 94 -3.60 2.17 4.74
N TYR A 95 -2.70 2.18 3.77
CA TYR A 95 -3.05 1.75 2.41
C TYR A 95 -1.88 1.14 1.65
N VAL A 96 -2.22 0.37 0.63
CA VAL A 96 -1.29 -0.24 -0.33
C VAL A 96 -1.86 -0.11 -1.74
N THR A 97 -1.02 -0.04 -2.76
CA THR A 97 -1.47 -0.05 -4.15
C THR A 97 -1.33 -1.45 -4.74
N VAL A 98 -2.41 -1.96 -5.31
CA VAL A 98 -2.44 -3.21 -6.07
C VAL A 98 -2.67 -2.87 -7.54
N VAL A 99 -1.75 -3.32 -8.39
CA VAL A 99 -1.84 -3.23 -9.85
C VAL A 99 -2.57 -4.46 -10.35
N VAL A 100 -3.74 -4.29 -10.95
CA VAL A 100 -4.49 -5.39 -11.54
C VAL A 100 -4.24 -5.41 -13.04
N ASN A 101 -3.71 -6.54 -13.52
CA ASN A 101 -3.63 -6.80 -14.94
C ASN A 101 -4.90 -7.54 -15.39
N LEU A 102 -5.66 -6.90 -16.28
CA LEU A 102 -6.94 -7.43 -16.78
C LEU A 102 -6.78 -8.71 -17.61
N GLU A 103 -5.59 -9.02 -18.14
CA GLU A 103 -5.32 -10.27 -18.87
C GLU A 103 -5.28 -11.50 -17.95
N TYR A 104 -4.81 -11.33 -16.70
CA TYR A 104 -4.55 -12.45 -15.78
C TYR A 104 -5.50 -12.49 -14.57
N GLN A 105 -6.41 -11.51 -14.45
CA GLN A 105 -7.39 -11.39 -13.36
C GLN A 105 -6.80 -11.54 -11.95
N ASN A 106 -5.52 -11.18 -11.79
CA ASN A 106 -4.81 -11.20 -10.54
C ASN A 106 -4.23 -9.80 -10.27
N GLY A 107 -4.40 -9.35 -9.03
CA GLY A 107 -3.69 -8.18 -8.53
C GLY A 107 -2.24 -8.51 -8.20
N GLN A 108 -1.38 -7.51 -8.29
CA GLN A 108 0.00 -7.58 -7.80
C GLN A 108 0.30 -6.30 -7.02
N SER A 109 0.86 -6.43 -5.83
CA SER A 109 1.31 -5.28 -5.03
C SER A 109 2.31 -4.44 -5.82
N GLU A 110 2.10 -3.13 -5.83
CA GLU A 110 3.13 -2.18 -6.22
C GLU A 110 4.13 -2.09 -5.06
N VAL A 111 5.34 -2.59 -5.28
CA VAL A 111 6.39 -2.63 -4.26
C VAL A 111 6.72 -1.22 -3.78
N GLY A 112 6.72 -1.01 -2.46
CA GLY A 112 7.01 0.30 -1.88
C GLY A 112 5.84 1.28 -1.97
N SER A 113 4.61 0.79 -2.21
CA SER A 113 3.37 1.58 -2.16
C SER A 113 2.70 1.57 -0.78
N GLU A 114 3.26 0.81 0.16
CA GLU A 114 2.69 0.61 1.49
C GLU A 114 2.87 1.88 2.33
N ARG A 115 1.76 2.41 2.82
CA ARG A 115 1.71 3.71 3.48
C ARG A 115 0.87 3.66 4.74
N THR A 116 1.28 4.45 5.71
CA THR A 116 0.45 4.77 6.87
C THR A 116 -0.73 5.64 6.49
N ALA A 117 -1.66 5.87 7.42
CA ALA A 117 -2.80 6.76 7.18
C ALA A 117 -2.41 8.19 6.82
N ALA A 118 -1.26 8.68 7.30
CA ALA A 118 -0.74 10.00 6.93
C ALA A 118 0.12 9.99 5.66
N GLY A 119 0.27 8.84 5.00
CA GLY A 119 1.03 8.73 3.76
C GLY A 119 2.54 8.54 3.95
N GLN A 120 3.01 8.12 5.12
CA GLN A 120 4.43 7.76 5.32
C GLN A 120 4.70 6.35 4.85
N LEU A 121 5.87 6.08 4.27
CA LEU A 121 6.27 4.74 3.83
C LEU A 121 6.27 3.76 5.01
N ILE A 122 5.65 2.59 4.84
CA ILE A 122 5.84 1.43 5.72
C ILE A 122 6.91 0.56 5.06
N PRO A 123 8.13 0.45 5.64
CA PRO A 123 9.20 -0.33 5.02
C PRO A 123 8.83 -1.81 4.90
N SER A 124 9.05 -2.43 3.75
CA SER A 124 8.84 -3.88 3.57
C SER A 124 10.09 -4.71 3.85
N ASP A 125 11.24 -4.05 3.95
CA ASP A 125 12.55 -4.68 4.10
C ASP A 125 13.49 -3.75 4.89
N ILE A 126 14.49 -4.34 5.56
CA ILE A 126 15.45 -3.61 6.38
C ILE A 126 16.26 -2.57 5.58
N GLN A 127 16.49 -2.77 4.28
CA GLN A 127 17.16 -1.79 3.43
C GLN A 127 16.34 -0.50 3.28
N GLN A 128 15.01 -0.58 3.35
CA GLN A 128 14.11 0.58 3.29
C GLN A 128 13.99 1.33 4.62
N VAL A 129 14.55 0.77 5.71
CA VAL A 129 14.56 1.42 7.02
C VAL A 129 15.64 2.50 7.04
N GLN A 130 15.31 3.64 6.42
CA GLN A 130 16.14 4.83 6.35
C GLN A 130 15.26 6.06 6.14
N GLY A 131 15.50 7.10 6.92
CA GLY A 131 14.73 8.35 6.84
C GLY A 131 14.06 8.69 8.16
N GLU A 132 13.02 9.53 8.05
CA GLU A 132 12.31 10.09 9.20
C GLU A 132 10.82 9.83 9.06
N TRP A 133 10.21 9.44 10.18
CA TRP A 133 8.76 9.35 10.35
C TRP A 133 8.34 10.30 11.46
N THR A 134 7.30 11.08 11.22
CA THR A 134 6.78 12.06 12.19
C THR A 134 5.33 11.79 12.50
N ASP A 135 4.87 12.17 13.69
CA ASP A 135 3.48 11.94 14.09
C ASP A 135 2.48 12.84 13.35
N TYR A 136 2.93 13.81 12.56
CA TYR A 136 2.08 14.83 11.92
C TYR A 136 0.99 15.39 12.87
N ASN A 137 1.29 15.54 14.16
CA ASN A 137 0.36 15.93 15.24
C ASN A 137 -0.81 14.98 15.55
N GLY A 138 -0.84 13.74 15.05
CA GLY A 138 -1.95 12.80 15.35
C GLY A 138 -1.82 11.36 14.87
N GLU A 139 -0.82 11.03 14.04
CA GLU A 139 -0.54 9.67 13.63
C GLU A 139 0.06 8.84 14.77
N ASN A 140 -0.40 7.59 14.89
CA ASN A 140 0.14 6.65 15.87
C ASN A 140 1.38 5.93 15.32
N LEU A 141 2.56 6.48 15.57
CA LEU A 141 3.83 5.87 15.20
C LEU A 141 4.24 4.66 16.06
N GLY A 142 3.47 4.29 17.09
CA GLY A 142 3.79 3.14 17.94
C GLY A 142 3.85 1.83 17.14
N GLN A 143 2.95 1.64 16.17
CA GLN A 143 2.99 0.49 15.26
C GLN A 143 4.23 0.52 14.36
N MET A 144 4.65 1.70 13.89
CA MET A 144 5.88 1.86 13.11
C MET A 144 7.10 1.41 13.92
N VAL A 145 7.22 1.78 15.20
CA VAL A 145 8.33 1.33 16.06
C VAL A 145 8.39 -0.19 16.14
N THR A 146 7.26 -0.85 16.43
CA THR A 146 7.18 -2.31 16.51
C THR A 146 7.54 -2.97 15.18
N HIS A 147 7.07 -2.41 14.07
CA HIS A 147 7.34 -2.90 12.73
C HIS A 147 8.82 -2.81 12.36
N LEU A 148 9.45 -1.66 12.56
CA LEU A 148 10.87 -1.44 12.26
C LEU A 148 11.77 -2.34 13.11
N HIS A 149 11.43 -2.53 14.38
CA HIS A 149 12.12 -3.50 15.24
C HIS A 149 11.96 -4.94 14.72
N GLY A 150 10.77 -5.32 14.25
CA GLY A 150 10.51 -6.62 13.63
C GLY A 150 11.32 -6.88 12.35
N LEU A 151 11.67 -5.83 11.60
CA LEU A 151 12.58 -5.91 10.45
C LEU A 151 14.06 -6.04 10.84
N GLY A 152 14.39 -5.91 12.12
CA GLY A 152 15.76 -6.03 12.64
C GLY A 152 16.47 -4.70 12.91
N ALA A 153 15.75 -3.56 12.89
CA ALA A 153 16.35 -2.28 13.26
C ALA A 153 16.60 -2.21 14.77
N THR A 154 17.77 -1.70 15.16
CA THR A 154 18.08 -1.41 16.55
C THR A 154 17.39 -0.12 16.98
N MET A 155 16.51 -0.21 17.97
CA MET A 155 15.74 0.94 18.45
C MET A 155 16.42 1.55 19.68
N THR A 156 16.59 2.88 19.66
CA THR A 156 17.10 3.67 20.78
C THR A 156 16.09 4.76 21.09
N SER A 157 15.71 4.91 22.34
CA SER A 157 14.69 5.88 22.76
C SER A 157 15.32 7.15 23.33
N SER A 158 14.74 8.30 23.02
CA SER A 158 15.02 9.58 23.68
C SER A 158 13.71 10.21 24.18
N GLY A 159 13.80 11.05 25.21
CA GLY A 159 12.65 11.70 25.83
C GLY A 159 12.10 10.93 27.05
N PRO A 160 10.85 11.22 27.46
CA PRO A 160 10.23 10.62 28.64
C PRO A 160 10.06 9.09 28.49
N SER A 161 10.07 8.37 29.62
CA SER A 161 9.88 6.91 29.67
C SER A 161 8.46 6.45 29.32
N SER A 162 7.52 7.38 29.17
CA SER A 162 6.13 7.15 28.80
C SER A 162 5.64 8.31 27.92
N GLY A 163 4.90 8.02 26.86
CA GLY A 163 4.37 9.05 25.97
C GLY A 163 4.03 8.50 24.58
N SER A 164 3.50 9.37 23.71
CA SER A 164 3.34 9.05 22.30
C SER A 164 4.68 9.26 21.57
N VAL A 165 4.90 8.46 20.52
CA VAL A 165 6.05 8.64 19.64
C VAL A 165 5.81 9.87 18.76
N GLN A 166 6.67 10.88 18.88
CA GLN A 166 6.62 12.11 18.10
C GLN A 166 7.32 11.94 16.76
N ALA A 167 8.49 11.29 16.77
CA ALA A 167 9.29 11.08 15.58
C ALA A 167 10.16 9.82 15.71
N ILE A 168 10.51 9.24 14.57
CA ILE A 168 11.45 8.14 14.43
C ILE A 168 12.44 8.53 13.35
N THR A 169 13.73 8.54 13.65
CA THR A 169 14.79 8.81 12.66
C THR A 169 15.69 7.59 12.56
N CYS A 170 15.75 6.96 11.38
CA CYS A 170 16.56 5.78 11.13
C CYS A 170 17.71 6.08 10.18
N SER A 171 18.87 5.53 10.51
CA SER A 171 20.10 5.63 9.70
C SER A 171 20.92 4.34 9.77
N GLY A 172 21.94 4.23 8.92
CA GLY A 172 22.84 3.08 8.87
C GLY A 172 22.89 2.39 7.50
N ALA A 173 23.85 1.50 7.33
CA ALA A 173 24.15 0.83 6.06
C ALA A 173 23.95 -0.69 6.17
N GLY A 174 23.42 -1.31 5.11
CA GLY A 174 23.13 -2.74 5.07
C GLY A 174 22.13 -3.15 6.13
N ALA A 175 22.37 -4.27 6.82
CA ALA A 175 21.50 -4.79 7.87
C ALA A 175 21.64 -4.04 9.22
N ALA A 176 22.68 -3.24 9.40
CA ALA A 176 22.90 -2.47 10.62
C ALA A 176 22.15 -1.14 10.54
N LYS A 177 20.84 -1.18 10.82
CA LYS A 177 19.99 0.01 10.92
C LYS A 177 19.76 0.37 12.38
N THR A 178 20.00 1.64 12.73
CA THR A 178 19.71 2.20 14.05
C THR A 178 18.65 3.27 13.92
N CYS A 179 17.60 3.17 14.73
CA CYS A 179 16.49 4.11 14.77
C CYS A 179 16.45 4.81 16.13
N HIS A 180 16.40 6.14 16.11
CA HIS A 180 16.16 6.98 17.26
C HIS A 180 14.67 7.30 17.35
N VAL A 181 14.03 6.91 18.45
CA VAL A 181 12.60 7.10 18.73
C VAL A 181 12.44 8.21 19.76
N GLN A 182 11.85 9.32 19.35
CA GLN A 182 11.58 10.46 20.21
C GLN A 182 10.18 10.34 20.82
N TYR A 183 10.11 10.27 22.14
CA TYR A 183 8.86 10.26 22.89
C TYR A 183 8.50 11.66 23.38
N MET A 184 7.19 11.96 23.46
CA MET A 184 6.66 13.16 24.08
C MET A 184 5.45 12.84 24.97
N ILE A 185 5.27 13.62 26.04
CA ILE A 185 4.05 13.62 26.83
C ILE A 185 3.14 14.70 26.24
N ARG A 186 1.90 14.32 25.89
CA ARG A 186 0.85 15.24 25.46
C ARG A 186 -0.06 15.59 26.63
#